data_AF-E6PC22-F1
#
_entry.id   AF-E6PC22-F1
#
_cell.length_a   1.000
_cell.length_b   1.000
_cell.length_c   1.000
_cell.angle_alpha   90.00
_cell.angle_beta   90.00
_cell.angle_gamma   90.00
#
_symmetry.space_group_name_H-M   'P 1'
#
loop_
_entity.id
_entity.type
_entity.pdbx_description
1 polymer ?
#
loop_
_entity_poly.entity_id
_entity_poly.type
_entity_poly.pdbx_seq_one_letter_code
_entity_poly.pdbx_strand_id
1 'polypeptide(L)'
;MSNVNASSMNGNGLGADGLIGFPLFADAVTTIDFTNGTLQLQDPNQTHPSKLAGIHAIIDLSSGIPQVPMKIDGRIPVDTFLDTGDPYLVLIPKSLVFQEHLTMLVDNTLGGYFSSHVAVGGVGGRYQIGHCGRLDSIAFGQIVYQNPKTCETTSFIGYRALVGLDFLRHFKRIIFDYPQSRMIFVPKV
;
A
#
# COMPACT_ATOMS: atom_id res chain seq x y z
N MET A 1 1.49 21.33 0.92
CA MET A 1 2.21 20.48 -0.03
C MET A 1 1.18 19.95 -1.02
N SER A 2 1.32 20.26 -2.30
CA SER A 2 0.54 19.59 -3.36
C SER A 2 0.92 18.12 -3.34
N ASN A 3 -0.07 17.22 -3.30
CA ASN A 3 0.19 15.79 -3.23
C ASN A 3 0.63 15.33 -4.63
N VAL A 4 1.94 15.17 -4.82
CA VAL A 4 2.56 14.74 -6.09
C VAL A 4 2.15 13.31 -6.49
N ASN A 5 1.43 12.57 -5.65
CA ASN A 5 0.97 11.22 -5.98
C ASN A 5 -0.46 10.87 -5.52
N ALA A 6 -1.27 11.76 -4.94
CA ALA A 6 -2.58 11.33 -4.42
C ALA A 6 -3.64 11.29 -5.53
N SER A 7 -4.41 10.19 -5.60
CA SER A 7 -5.67 10.21 -6.35
C SER A 7 -6.65 11.20 -5.71
N SER A 8 -7.31 11.99 -6.54
CA SER A 8 -8.21 13.05 -6.09
C SER A 8 -9.59 12.49 -5.73
N MET A 9 -10.13 12.89 -4.57
CA MET A 9 -11.55 12.69 -4.25
C MET A 9 -12.50 13.53 -5.12
N ASN A 10 -11.99 14.55 -5.82
CA ASN A 10 -12.80 15.35 -6.74
C ASN A 10 -13.10 14.56 -8.01
N GLY A 11 -14.39 14.48 -8.33
CA GLY A 11 -15.01 13.56 -9.28
C GLY A 11 -14.61 13.62 -10.76
N ASN A 12 -13.58 14.36 -11.12
CA ASN A 12 -13.21 14.61 -12.50
C ASN A 12 -11.96 13.83 -12.95
N GLY A 13 -11.51 12.85 -12.15
CA GLY A 13 -10.44 11.92 -12.55
C GLY A 13 -9.04 12.52 -12.71
N LEU A 14 -8.84 13.81 -12.44
CA LEU A 14 -7.62 14.55 -12.74
C LEU A 14 -7.21 15.56 -11.64
N GLY A 15 -7.47 15.27 -10.36
CA GLY A 15 -6.97 16.15 -9.28
C GLY A 15 -5.52 15.87 -8.86
N ALA A 16 -4.75 15.17 -9.71
CA ALA A 16 -3.30 15.07 -9.61
C ALA A 16 -2.70 15.72 -10.87
N ASP A 17 -1.73 16.63 -10.71
CA ASP A 17 -1.03 17.28 -11.82
C ASP A 17 -0.17 16.28 -12.63
N GLY A 18 0.04 15.09 -12.08
CA GLY A 18 0.73 13.95 -12.66
C GLY A 18 0.90 12.85 -11.63
N LEU A 19 1.28 11.65 -12.09
CA LEU A 19 1.69 10.54 -11.23
C LEU A 19 3.11 10.12 -11.61
N ILE A 20 3.94 9.92 -10.61
CA ILE A 20 5.32 9.47 -10.80
C ILE A 20 5.41 8.03 -10.31
N GLY A 21 5.68 7.11 -11.24
CA GLY A 21 5.70 5.68 -10.99
C GLY A 21 7.09 5.06 -10.98
N PHE A 22 7.10 3.74 -10.81
CA PHE A 22 8.28 2.88 -10.78
C PHE A 22 9.35 3.17 -11.85
N PRO A 23 9.03 3.47 -13.13
CA PRO A 23 10.05 3.72 -14.14
C PRO A 23 11.04 4.85 -13.82
N LEU A 24 10.62 5.89 -13.08
CA LEU A 24 11.55 6.94 -12.65
C LEU A 24 12.48 6.46 -11.53
N PHE A 25 12.00 5.53 -10.71
CA PHE A 25 12.65 5.12 -9.48
C PHE A 25 13.51 3.85 -9.64
N ALA A 26 13.32 3.07 -10.71
CA ALA A 26 13.87 1.72 -10.88
C ALA A 26 15.40 1.64 -10.72
N ASP A 27 16.13 2.70 -11.08
CA ASP A 27 17.60 2.75 -11.02
C ASP A 27 18.13 3.54 -9.81
N ALA A 28 17.29 3.87 -8.83
CA ALA A 28 17.66 4.67 -7.66
C ALA A 28 17.41 3.92 -6.34
N VAL A 29 18.16 4.30 -5.31
CA VAL A 29 17.73 4.06 -3.93
C VAL A 29 16.75 5.17 -3.57
N THR A 30 15.48 4.81 -3.39
CA THR A 30 14.39 5.76 -3.12
C THR A 30 14.01 5.71 -1.66
N THR A 31 14.13 6.82 -0.93
CA THR A 31 13.71 6.92 0.47
C THR A 31 12.49 7.83 0.61
N ILE A 32 11.43 7.29 1.17
CA ILE A 32 10.28 8.06 1.65
C ILE A 32 10.46 8.25 3.15
N ASP A 33 10.57 9.50 3.59
CA ASP A 33 10.59 9.87 5.00
C ASP A 33 9.27 10.51 5.40
N PHE A 34 8.44 9.75 6.12
CA PHE A 34 7.14 10.19 6.59
C PHE A 34 7.23 11.16 7.78
N THR A 35 8.37 11.22 8.46
CA THR A 35 8.58 12.14 9.59
C THR A 35 8.88 13.53 9.07
N ASN A 36 9.75 13.62 8.07
CA ASN A 36 10.19 14.88 7.48
C ASN A 36 9.38 15.28 6.24
N GLY A 37 8.52 14.40 5.74
CA GLY A 37 7.70 14.66 4.55
C GLY A 37 8.52 14.75 3.27
N THR A 38 9.59 13.95 3.13
CA THR A 38 10.52 14.03 1.99
C THR A 38 10.57 12.74 1.19
N LEU A 39 10.75 12.88 -0.13
CA LEU A 39 11.16 11.82 -1.04
C LEU A 39 12.60 12.12 -1.48
N GLN A 40 13.49 11.13 -1.38
CA GLN A 40 14.89 11.26 -1.82
C GLN A 40 15.19 10.16 -2.84
N LEU A 41 15.83 10.55 -3.94
CA LEU A 41 16.38 9.64 -4.96
C LEU A 41 17.89 9.72 -4.87
N GLN A 42 18.55 8.58 -4.64
CA GLN A 42 19.98 8.53 -4.40
C GLN A 42 20.65 7.55 -5.35
N ASP A 43 21.89 7.88 -5.76
CA ASP A 43 22.71 7.02 -6.62
C ASP A 43 23.02 5.69 -5.89
N PRO A 44 22.63 4.54 -6.45
CA PRO A 44 22.87 3.23 -5.83
C PRO A 44 24.35 2.85 -5.74
N ASN A 45 25.24 3.49 -6.52
CA ASN A 45 26.69 3.28 -6.43
C ASN A 45 27.32 4.00 -5.24
N GLN A 46 26.62 5.01 -4.69
CA GLN A 46 27.10 5.82 -3.57
C GLN A 46 26.31 5.55 -2.28
N THR A 47 25.11 4.98 -2.42
CA THR A 47 24.17 4.79 -1.32
C THR A 47 23.92 3.32 -1.08
N HIS A 48 24.31 2.86 0.11
CA HIS A 48 24.07 1.50 0.56
C HIS A 48 23.28 1.53 1.86
N PRO A 49 21.95 1.35 1.81
CA PRO A 49 21.13 1.31 3.01
C PRO A 49 21.64 0.26 3.99
N SER A 50 21.79 0.65 5.26
CA SER A 50 22.28 -0.23 6.31
C SER A 50 21.40 -1.47 6.45
N LYS A 51 22.03 -2.64 6.60
CA LYS A 51 21.34 -3.91 6.91
C LYS A 51 20.69 -3.94 8.30
N LEU A 52 20.97 -2.93 9.13
CA LEU A 52 20.41 -2.77 10.46
C LEU A 52 19.35 -1.66 10.51
N ALA A 53 19.03 -1.02 9.37
CA ALA A 53 18.16 0.15 9.34
C ALA A 53 16.69 -0.17 9.67
N GLY A 54 16.27 -1.42 9.54
CA GLY A 54 14.89 -1.82 9.76
C GLY A 54 14.62 -3.24 9.30
N ILE A 55 13.38 -3.47 8.87
CA ILE A 55 12.92 -4.80 8.45
C ILE A 55 13.02 -4.89 6.94
N HIS A 56 13.75 -5.91 6.49
CA HIS A 56 14.05 -6.11 5.08
C HIS A 56 13.02 -7.05 4.46
N ALA A 57 12.42 -6.63 3.35
CA ALA A 57 11.63 -7.49 2.48
C ALA A 57 12.30 -7.60 1.12
N ILE A 58 12.34 -8.82 0.59
CA ILE A 58 12.66 -9.04 -0.83
C ILE A 58 11.41 -8.71 -1.62
N ILE A 59 11.56 -7.95 -2.70
CA ILE A 59 10.45 -7.50 -3.52
C ILE A 59 10.53 -8.14 -4.89
N ASP A 60 9.39 -8.55 -5.44
CA ASP A 60 9.30 -8.97 -6.83
C ASP A 60 9.12 -7.73 -7.72
N LEU A 61 9.97 -7.59 -8.72
CA LEU A 61 9.97 -6.52 -9.72
C LEU A 61 9.65 -7.04 -11.13
N SER A 62 9.40 -8.34 -11.30
CA SER A 62 9.23 -9.00 -12.60
C SER A 62 8.09 -8.42 -13.44
N SER A 63 7.04 -7.88 -12.79
CA SER A 63 5.90 -7.26 -13.47
C SER A 63 6.04 -5.73 -13.64
N GLY A 64 7.18 -5.14 -13.28
CA GLY A 64 7.37 -3.69 -13.27
C GLY A 64 6.54 -2.95 -12.21
N ILE A 65 5.93 -3.69 -11.27
CA ILE A 65 5.21 -3.15 -10.12
C ILE A 65 5.80 -3.83 -8.88
N PRO A 66 6.37 -3.08 -7.93
CA PRO A 66 6.98 -3.67 -6.74
C PRO A 66 5.95 -4.42 -5.90
N GLN A 67 6.18 -5.72 -5.70
CA GLN A 67 5.33 -6.58 -4.89
C GLN A 67 6.07 -7.04 -3.64
N VAL A 68 5.39 -6.96 -2.50
CA VAL A 68 5.88 -7.39 -1.19
C VAL A 68 5.03 -8.53 -0.68
N PRO A 69 5.62 -9.64 -0.23
CA PRO A 69 4.88 -10.68 0.46
C PRO A 69 4.23 -10.13 1.73
N MET A 70 2.92 -10.33 1.87
CA MET A 70 2.15 -10.04 3.08
C MET A 70 1.35 -11.27 3.46
N LYS A 71 0.99 -11.37 4.73
CA LYS A 71 0.14 -12.42 5.25
C LYS A 71 -1.08 -11.82 5.93
N ILE A 72 -2.28 -12.23 5.50
CA ILE A 72 -3.55 -11.84 6.11
C ILE A 72 -3.94 -12.89 7.15
N ASP A 73 -4.38 -12.43 8.32
CA ASP A 73 -4.87 -13.22 9.45
C ASP A 73 -3.96 -14.40 9.81
N GLY A 74 -2.64 -14.18 9.71
CA GLY A 74 -1.61 -15.17 10.02
C GLY A 74 -1.56 -16.39 9.08
N ARG A 75 -2.43 -16.47 8.06
CA ARG A 75 -2.61 -17.71 7.29
C ARG A 75 -2.60 -17.53 5.77
N ILE A 76 -3.12 -16.42 5.22
CA ILE A 76 -3.28 -16.25 3.77
C ILE A 76 -2.10 -15.45 3.21
N PRO A 77 -1.21 -16.05 2.40
CA PRO A 77 -0.17 -15.28 1.71
C PRO A 77 -0.77 -14.49 0.55
N VAL A 78 -0.38 -13.23 0.41
CA VAL A 78 -0.76 -12.38 -0.73
C VAL A 78 0.42 -11.55 -1.22
N ASP A 79 0.46 -11.31 -2.53
CA ASP A 79 1.39 -10.38 -3.15
C ASP A 79 0.84 -8.96 -3.05
N THR A 80 1.55 -8.08 -2.37
CA THR A 80 1.04 -6.75 -2.00
C THR A 80 1.76 -5.64 -2.74
N PHE A 81 1.00 -4.78 -3.41
CA PHE A 81 1.52 -3.52 -3.94
C PHE A 81 1.43 -2.45 -2.86
N LEU A 82 2.51 -1.70 -2.66
CA LEU A 82 2.49 -0.52 -1.78
C LEU A 82 2.19 0.71 -2.62
N ASP A 83 1.06 1.35 -2.36
CA ASP A 83 0.58 2.47 -3.16
C ASP A 83 0.59 3.75 -2.33
N THR A 84 1.66 4.53 -2.46
CA THR A 84 1.75 5.86 -1.81
C THR A 84 0.76 6.88 -2.39
N GLY A 85 0.13 6.55 -3.51
CA GLY A 85 -0.88 7.37 -4.15
C GLY A 85 -2.33 7.04 -3.79
N ASP A 86 -2.56 5.89 -3.13
CA ASP A 86 -3.81 5.60 -2.44
C ASP A 86 -3.76 6.22 -1.03
N PRO A 87 -4.59 7.23 -0.74
CA PRO A 87 -4.49 7.95 0.53
C PRO A 87 -5.08 7.22 1.74
N TYR A 88 -5.86 6.13 1.60
CA TYR A 88 -6.71 5.65 2.70
C TYR A 88 -6.93 4.13 2.83
N LEU A 89 -6.53 3.30 1.88
CA LEU A 89 -7.10 1.96 1.81
C LEU A 89 -6.06 0.85 1.82
N VAL A 90 -6.37 -0.17 2.63
CA VAL A 90 -5.96 -1.53 2.31
C VAL A 90 -7.08 -2.13 1.45
N LEU A 91 -6.75 -2.53 0.23
CA LEU A 91 -7.67 -3.17 -0.69
C LEU A 91 -7.33 -4.64 -0.87
N ILE A 92 -8.35 -5.49 -0.81
CA ILE A 92 -8.26 -6.92 -1.13
C ILE A 92 -9.32 -7.31 -2.15
N PRO A 93 -9.07 -8.32 -3.00
CA PRO A 93 -10.06 -8.78 -3.96
C PRO A 93 -11.29 -9.33 -3.26
N LYS A 94 -12.46 -8.96 -3.76
CA LYS A 94 -13.72 -9.56 -3.34
C LYS A 94 -13.68 -11.10 -3.47
N SER A 95 -13.03 -11.62 -4.51
CA SER A 95 -12.84 -13.07 -4.69
C SER A 95 -12.01 -13.73 -3.59
N LEU A 96 -10.98 -13.05 -3.07
CA LEU A 96 -10.17 -13.55 -1.97
C LEU A 96 -11.02 -13.72 -0.70
N VAL A 97 -11.89 -12.73 -0.41
CA VAL A 97 -12.78 -12.78 0.76
C VAL A 97 -13.69 -14.01 0.71
N PHE A 98 -14.30 -14.28 -0.45
CA PHE A 98 -15.16 -15.46 -0.61
C PHE A 98 -14.39 -16.77 -0.58
N GLN A 99 -13.26 -16.87 -1.28
CA GLN A 99 -12.48 -18.10 -1.40
C GLN A 99 -11.89 -18.54 -0.06
N GLU A 100 -11.41 -17.58 0.72
CA GLU A 100 -10.75 -17.84 2.00
C GLU A 100 -11.70 -17.76 3.19
N HIS A 101 -12.99 -17.48 2.97
CA HIS A 101 -13.97 -17.24 4.03
C HIS A 101 -13.46 -16.20 5.05
N LEU A 102 -12.87 -15.12 4.55
CA LEU A 102 -12.34 -14.05 5.40
C LEU A 102 -13.47 -13.37 6.16
N THR A 103 -13.31 -13.27 7.47
CA THR A 103 -14.23 -12.50 8.31
C THR A 103 -13.70 -11.08 8.41
N MET A 104 -14.48 -10.11 7.94
CA MET A 104 -14.20 -8.70 8.18
C MET A 104 -15.20 -8.15 9.19
N LEU A 105 -14.69 -7.55 10.26
CA LEU A 105 -15.51 -6.86 11.25
C LEU A 105 -16.04 -5.56 10.63
N VAL A 106 -17.32 -5.56 10.27
CA VAL A 106 -17.98 -4.41 9.64
C VAL A 106 -18.47 -3.45 10.73
N ASP A 107 -18.25 -2.16 10.51
CA ASP A 107 -18.87 -1.11 11.31
C ASP A 107 -20.33 -0.92 10.83
N ASN A 108 -21.28 -1.43 11.62
CA ASN A 108 -22.71 -1.37 11.32
C ASN A 108 -23.36 -0.03 11.71
N THR A 109 -22.57 0.97 12.14
CA THR A 109 -23.10 2.32 12.36
C THR A 109 -23.39 3.01 11.03
N LEU A 110 -24.19 4.08 11.08
CA LEU A 110 -24.44 4.93 9.90
C LEU A 110 -23.13 5.49 9.31
N GLY A 111 -22.15 5.82 10.17
CA GLY A 111 -20.82 6.26 9.74
C GLY A 111 -20.03 5.16 9.05
N GLY A 112 -20.11 3.92 9.55
CA GLY A 112 -19.53 2.75 8.91
C GLY A 112 -20.13 2.45 7.54
N TYR A 113 -21.46 2.51 7.42
CA TYR A 113 -22.16 2.34 6.14
C TYR A 113 -21.71 3.36 5.08
N PHE A 114 -21.63 4.64 5.42
CA PHE A 114 -21.14 5.66 4.48
C PHE A 114 -19.66 5.46 4.13
N SER A 115 -18.85 5.06 5.11
CA SER A 115 -17.43 4.77 4.92
C SER A 115 -17.18 3.54 4.02
N SER A 116 -18.14 2.62 3.91
CA SER A 116 -18.07 1.42 3.08
C SER A 116 -18.74 1.58 1.70
N HIS A 117 -19.32 2.74 1.39
CA HIS A 117 -20.02 3.00 0.12
C HIS A 117 -19.49 4.25 -0.59
N VAL A 118 -18.20 4.56 -0.40
CA VAL A 118 -17.54 5.70 -1.04
C VAL A 118 -17.11 5.32 -2.46
N ALA A 119 -17.52 6.14 -3.43
CA ALA A 119 -16.93 6.08 -4.76
C ALA A 119 -15.51 6.65 -4.70
N VAL A 120 -14.51 5.85 -5.10
CA VAL A 120 -13.11 6.27 -5.11
C VAL A 120 -12.68 6.53 -6.55
N GLY A 121 -11.91 7.61 -6.72
CA GLY A 121 -11.36 8.00 -8.00
C GLY A 121 -9.95 7.45 -8.18
N GLY A 122 -9.61 7.08 -9.41
CA GLY A 122 -8.24 6.79 -9.80
C GLY A 122 -8.01 7.05 -11.29
N VAL A 123 -6.83 6.65 -11.76
CA VAL A 123 -6.51 6.68 -13.20
C VAL A 123 -7.50 5.75 -13.92
N GLY A 124 -8.28 6.31 -14.84
CA GLY A 124 -9.35 5.58 -15.53
C GLY A 124 -10.77 5.83 -15.00
N GLY A 125 -10.92 6.69 -13.98
CA GLY A 125 -12.24 7.19 -13.54
C GLY A 125 -12.62 6.74 -12.13
N ARG A 126 -13.93 6.69 -11.88
CA ARG A 126 -14.49 6.30 -10.57
C ARG A 126 -14.78 4.81 -10.54
N TYR A 127 -14.43 4.18 -9.42
CA TYR A 127 -14.80 2.82 -9.11
C TYR A 127 -15.48 2.77 -7.74
N GLN A 128 -16.39 1.81 -7.60
CA GLN A 128 -17.00 1.54 -6.32
C GLN A 128 -16.12 0.59 -5.54
N ILE A 129 -15.80 0.99 -4.32
CA ILE A 129 -15.26 0.07 -3.33
C ILE A 129 -16.42 -0.83 -2.87
N GLY A 130 -16.09 -2.11 -2.65
CA GLY A 130 -17.01 -3.09 -2.09
C GLY A 130 -17.18 -2.90 -0.59
N HIS A 131 -17.48 -4.01 0.10
CA HIS A 131 -17.67 -3.98 1.55
C HIS A 131 -16.35 -3.63 2.26
N CYS A 132 -16.43 -2.75 3.26
CA CYS A 132 -15.31 -2.39 4.12
C CYS A 132 -15.54 -2.93 5.53
N GLY A 133 -14.46 -3.34 6.18
CA GLY A 133 -14.44 -3.74 7.57
C GLY A 133 -13.03 -3.70 8.12
N ARG A 134 -12.75 -4.58 9.08
CA ARG A 134 -11.41 -4.79 9.63
C ARG A 134 -11.06 -6.26 9.59
N LEU A 135 -9.88 -6.59 9.07
CA LEU A 135 -9.28 -7.92 9.20
C LEU A 135 -8.76 -8.12 10.62
N ASP A 136 -8.46 -9.35 11.03
CA ASP A 136 -7.83 -9.58 12.34
C ASP A 136 -6.40 -9.05 12.31
N SER A 137 -5.63 -9.36 11.27
CA SER A 137 -4.28 -8.84 11.11
C SER A 137 -3.76 -8.83 9.66
N ILE A 138 -2.78 -7.96 9.41
CA ILE A 138 -1.87 -8.08 8.28
C ILE A 138 -0.43 -8.10 8.78
N ALA A 139 0.42 -8.88 8.12
CA ALA A 139 1.81 -9.02 8.49
C ALA A 139 2.76 -8.84 7.31
N PHE A 140 3.76 -7.99 7.49
CA PHE A 140 4.90 -7.81 6.59
C PHE A 140 6.13 -8.41 7.24
N GLY A 141 6.50 -9.62 6.84
CA GLY A 141 7.53 -10.40 7.53
C GLY A 141 7.16 -10.60 9.00
N GLN A 142 7.99 -10.05 9.90
CA GLN A 142 7.80 -10.15 11.35
C GLN A 142 6.93 -9.02 11.96
N ILE A 143 6.53 -8.02 11.17
CA ILE A 143 5.69 -6.92 11.67
C ILE A 143 4.24 -7.32 11.51
N VAL A 144 3.50 -7.33 12.62
CA VAL A 144 2.07 -7.66 12.63
C VAL A 144 1.28 -6.42 13.03
N TYR A 145 0.32 -6.05 12.19
CA TYR A 145 -0.64 -4.99 12.46
C TYR A 145 -2.00 -5.60 12.73
N GLN A 146 -2.57 -5.28 13.88
CA GLN A 146 -3.87 -5.79 14.31
C GLN A 146 -4.99 -4.87 13.83
N ASN A 147 -6.12 -5.45 13.47
CA ASN A 147 -7.33 -4.74 13.09
C ASN A 147 -7.12 -3.68 11.98
N PRO A 148 -6.42 -3.93 10.87
CA PRO A 148 -6.31 -2.93 9.81
C PRO A 148 -7.68 -2.66 9.18
N LYS A 149 -7.97 -1.40 8.82
CA LYS A 149 -9.15 -1.09 8.01
C LYS A 149 -8.91 -1.60 6.60
N THR A 150 -9.84 -2.39 6.08
CA THR A 150 -9.69 -3.05 4.79
C THR A 150 -11.01 -3.00 4.03
N CYS A 151 -10.92 -2.83 2.72
CA CYS A 151 -12.07 -2.88 1.84
C CYS A 151 -11.89 -3.88 0.71
N GLU A 152 -12.99 -4.47 0.29
CA GLU A 152 -13.05 -5.30 -0.90
C GLU A 152 -13.01 -4.43 -2.16
N THR A 153 -12.41 -4.98 -3.22
CA THR A 153 -12.45 -4.38 -4.54
C THR A 153 -12.64 -5.44 -5.63
N THR A 154 -13.19 -5.02 -6.76
CA THR A 154 -13.23 -5.80 -8.01
C THR A 154 -12.20 -5.32 -9.03
N SER A 155 -11.42 -4.27 -8.70
CA SER A 155 -10.40 -3.69 -9.59
C SER A 155 -9.22 -4.64 -9.86
N PHE A 156 -9.01 -5.64 -8.98
CA PHE A 156 -8.04 -6.71 -9.17
C PHE A 156 -8.52 -8.01 -8.52
N ILE A 157 -7.91 -9.12 -8.90
CA ILE A 157 -8.29 -10.48 -8.51
C ILE A 157 -7.09 -11.29 -8.00
N GLY A 158 -7.38 -12.44 -7.38
CA GLY A 158 -6.38 -13.43 -6.95
C GLY A 158 -5.86 -13.16 -5.54
N TYR A 159 -4.66 -13.69 -5.25
CA TYR A 159 -3.98 -13.50 -3.96
C TYR A 159 -3.14 -12.23 -3.99
N ARG A 160 -3.80 -11.10 -4.20
CA ARG A 160 -3.18 -9.78 -4.26
C ARG A 160 -3.75 -8.87 -3.20
N ALA A 161 -2.98 -7.88 -2.79
CA ALA A 161 -3.47 -6.78 -1.96
C ALA A 161 -2.84 -5.46 -2.41
N LEU A 162 -3.47 -4.36 -2.03
CA LEU A 162 -2.90 -3.02 -2.14
C LEU A 162 -2.92 -2.39 -0.76
N VAL A 163 -1.81 -1.77 -0.36
CA VAL A 163 -1.69 -1.08 0.91
C VAL A 163 -1.33 0.38 0.67
N GLY A 164 -2.27 1.25 1.03
CA GLY A 164 -2.21 2.69 0.82
C GLY A 164 -1.36 3.46 1.84
N LEU A 165 -1.19 4.75 1.55
CA LEU A 165 -0.41 5.71 2.31
C LEU A 165 -0.82 5.82 3.79
N ASP A 166 -2.11 5.62 4.10
CA ASP A 166 -2.60 5.71 5.48
C ASP A 166 -1.96 4.68 6.41
N PHE A 167 -1.68 3.50 5.87
CA PHE A 167 -0.94 2.44 6.51
C PHE A 167 0.56 2.68 6.41
N LEU A 168 1.08 3.03 5.23
CA LEU A 168 2.53 3.19 5.00
C LEU A 168 3.14 4.24 5.93
N ARG A 169 2.40 5.30 6.29
CA ARG A 169 2.85 6.32 7.25
C ARG A 169 2.98 5.82 8.69
N HIS A 170 2.66 4.57 9.01
CA HIS A 170 2.99 3.97 10.31
C HIS A 170 4.51 3.71 10.45
N PHE A 171 5.24 3.67 9.33
CA PHE A 171 6.70 3.63 9.33
C PHE A 171 7.30 5.03 9.47
N LYS A 172 8.51 5.12 10.02
CA LYS A 172 9.30 6.35 10.02
C LYS A 172 9.78 6.65 8.61
N ARG A 173 10.35 5.63 7.96
CA ARG A 173 10.85 5.67 6.58
C ARG A 173 10.59 4.34 5.89
N ILE A 174 10.38 4.40 4.58
CA ILE A 174 10.46 3.23 3.69
C ILE A 174 11.55 3.52 2.67
N ILE A 175 12.48 2.58 2.53
CA ILE A 175 13.58 2.66 1.58
C ILE A 175 13.38 1.57 0.53
N PHE A 176 13.22 1.97 -0.72
CA PHE A 176 13.21 1.08 -1.89
C PHE A 176 14.62 1.05 -2.47
N ASP A 177 15.26 -0.10 -2.34
CA ASP A 177 16.58 -0.41 -2.90
C ASP A 177 16.35 -1.25 -4.17
N TYR A 178 15.82 -0.60 -5.21
CA TYR A 178 15.35 -1.24 -6.44
C TYR A 178 16.45 -2.07 -7.14
N PRO A 179 17.70 -1.58 -7.28
CA PRO A 179 18.77 -2.36 -7.90
C PRO A 179 19.09 -3.67 -7.15
N GLN A 180 18.74 -3.77 -5.87
CA GLN A 180 18.91 -4.97 -5.05
C GLN A 180 17.59 -5.74 -4.83
N SER A 181 16.50 -5.37 -5.51
CA SER A 181 15.17 -5.98 -5.34
C SER A 181 14.78 -6.11 -3.87
N ARG A 182 14.94 -5.01 -3.12
CA ARG A 182 14.73 -5.01 -1.67
C ARG A 182 14.01 -3.75 -1.20
N MET A 183 13.17 -3.91 -0.18
CA MET A 183 12.61 -2.81 0.60
C MET A 183 13.04 -2.90 2.06
N ILE A 184 13.13 -1.74 2.71
CA ILE A 184 13.47 -1.61 4.12
C ILE A 184 12.43 -0.74 4.81
N PHE A 185 11.72 -1.35 5.76
CA PHE A 185 10.73 -0.70 6.60
C PHE A 185 11.38 -0.25 7.91
N VAL A 186 11.52 1.06 8.10
CA VAL A 186 12.09 1.64 9.33
C VAL A 186 10.94 1.99 10.27
N PRO A 187 10.79 1.33 11.43
CA PRO A 187 9.69 1.60 12.37
C PRO A 187 9.79 2.99 12.99
N LYS A 188 8.65 3.53 13.44
CA LYS A 188 8.61 4.65 14.39
C LYS A 188 8.93 4.07 15.77
N VAL A 189 10.02 4.52 16.38
CA VAL A 189 10.38 4.18 17.77
C VAL A 189 9.52 4.99 18.72
#